data_AF-A0A367FVE1-F1
#
_entry.id   AF-A0A367FVE1-F1
#
_cell.length_a   1.000
_cell.length_b   1.000
_cell.length_c   1.000
_cell.angle_alpha   90.00
_cell.angle_beta   90.00
_cell.angle_gamma   90.00
#
_symmetry.space_group_name_H-M   'P 1'
#
loop_
_entity.id
_entity.type
_entity.pdbx_description
1 polymer ?
#
loop_
_entity_poly.entity_id
_entity_poly.type
_entity_poly.pdbx_seq_one_letter_code
_entity_poly.pdbx_strand_id
1 'polypeptide(L)'
;MPAAVQVAVTAVVVVVLAVVLTVWRHNGSTYLTGFWDNGSQTLVFGRMLQMQQNQTSPGGFMGVYTQDWSDEQNRYWYQDNTPVSPQDFQAYTHQTGLQGWAFGVLNKVLSVFEDRGEAREIILYNINSMLFYAATLLVCLAVWRAWGPLSALAWLCAVVFAPWPQRGMKDLYWCLWTWLLPALAGLLLCAVTRRRGKTPWWCYLLVFAACMVRCMCGFEFISTFLILCEAPLVYCWAGGDRRAWLRRMICTGFAAVGGVAAALGAWFIQGVIYFGSATGSWQNLTGAVTSRVSLTDDMVSDVSVAQVLTRYFVEVDEPLLQFGPLTITLKPLIAVTLLGFALCLAVLALRKKLLAVLAGPALVWVLSLAAPVSWMVLSKAHAYVHVHLVPMLWHFALVPVSCALLVWLVKTAITAVKE
;
A
#
# COMPACT_ATOMS: atom_id res chain seq x y z
N MET A 1 31.50 13.57 4.96
CA MET A 1 31.25 12.45 4.04
C MET A 1 30.72 12.98 2.71
N PRO A 2 31.22 12.48 1.56
CA PRO A 2 30.64 12.79 0.25
C PRO A 2 29.16 12.40 0.17
N ALA A 3 28.37 13.12 -0.64
CA ALA A 3 26.92 12.87 -0.78
C ALA A 3 26.60 11.44 -1.22
N ALA A 4 27.39 10.86 -2.13
CA ALA A 4 27.24 9.48 -2.56
C ALA A 4 27.43 8.48 -1.40
N VAL A 5 28.42 8.72 -0.54
CA VAL A 5 28.69 7.89 0.64
C VAL A 5 27.55 8.01 1.67
N GLN A 6 26.97 9.19 1.85
CA GLN A 6 25.80 9.37 2.72
C GLN A 6 24.57 8.60 2.20
N VAL A 7 24.34 8.62 0.88
CA VAL A 7 23.25 7.86 0.25
C VAL A 7 23.48 6.36 0.43
N ALA A 8 24.69 5.87 0.17
CA ALA A 8 25.04 4.46 0.35
C ALA A 8 24.84 4.01 1.81
N VAL A 9 25.37 4.77 2.78
CA VAL A 9 25.19 4.46 4.21
C VAL A 9 23.71 4.48 4.59
N THR A 10 22.94 5.46 4.12
CA THR A 10 21.49 5.52 4.39
C THR A 10 20.79 4.28 3.82
N ALA A 11 21.12 3.87 2.60
CA ALA A 11 20.53 2.68 1.98
C ALA A 11 20.86 1.41 2.75
N VAL A 12 22.13 1.23 3.16
CA VAL A 12 22.55 0.09 3.98
C VAL A 12 21.81 0.07 5.32
N VAL A 13 21.70 1.21 6.00
CA VAL A 13 20.96 1.30 7.28
C VAL A 13 19.49 0.95 7.09
N VAL A 14 18.84 1.41 6.02
CA VAL A 14 17.44 1.05 5.73
C VAL A 14 17.31 -0.46 5.53
N VAL A 15 18.19 -1.08 4.75
CA VAL A 15 18.15 -2.53 4.50
C VAL A 15 18.39 -3.31 5.78
N VAL A 16 19.43 -2.97 6.56
CA VAL A 16 19.74 -3.66 7.81
C VAL A 16 18.59 -3.54 8.81
N LEU A 17 18.03 -2.34 8.98
CA LEU A 17 16.87 -2.15 9.87
C LEU A 17 15.63 -2.90 9.39
N ALA A 18 15.38 -2.94 8.08
CA ALA A 18 14.27 -3.72 7.54
C ALA A 18 14.41 -5.21 7.87
N VAL A 19 15.62 -5.78 7.70
CA VAL A 19 15.93 -7.16 8.09
C VAL A 19 15.72 -7.38 9.58
N VAL A 20 16.29 -6.51 10.42
CA VAL A 20 16.16 -6.61 11.89
C VAL A 20 14.69 -6.57 12.32
N LEU A 21 13.90 -5.65 11.76
CA LEU A 21 12.48 -5.54 12.07
C LEU A 21 11.70 -6.79 11.63
N THR A 22 11.93 -7.29 10.41
CA THR A 22 11.31 -8.52 9.90
C THR A 22 11.59 -9.72 10.80
N VAL A 23 12.84 -9.88 11.23
CA VAL A 23 13.25 -11.00 12.10
C VAL A 23 12.67 -10.84 13.51
N TRP A 24 12.80 -9.65 14.11
CA TRP A 24 12.30 -9.39 15.46
C TRP A 24 10.78 -9.54 15.59
N ARG A 25 10.03 -9.16 14.55
CA ARG A 25 8.57 -9.32 14.51
C ARG A 25 8.12 -10.65 13.96
N HIS A 26 9.05 -11.53 13.58
CA HIS A 26 8.77 -12.85 13.01
C HIS A 26 7.84 -12.82 11.79
N ASN A 27 7.93 -11.78 10.94
CA ASN A 27 7.01 -11.62 9.81
C ASN A 27 7.22 -12.67 8.70
N GLY A 28 8.27 -13.50 8.76
CA GLY A 28 8.36 -14.68 7.91
C GLY A 28 7.43 -15.83 8.32
N SER A 29 6.84 -15.79 9.53
CA SER A 29 6.03 -16.88 10.09
C SER A 29 4.54 -16.54 10.09
N THR A 30 3.76 -17.37 9.40
CA THR A 30 2.30 -17.32 9.40
C THR A 30 1.69 -17.86 10.69
N TYR A 31 2.39 -18.77 11.38
CA TYR A 31 2.00 -19.25 12.71
C TYR A 31 2.07 -18.14 13.77
N LEU A 32 3.20 -17.41 13.84
CA LEU A 32 3.41 -16.41 14.89
C LEU A 32 2.68 -15.10 14.63
N THR A 33 2.54 -14.70 13.36
CA THR A 33 1.95 -13.40 13.00
C THR A 33 0.58 -13.52 12.33
N GLY A 34 0.06 -14.73 12.12
CA GLY A 34 -1.24 -14.97 11.47
C GLY A 34 -1.27 -14.65 9.98
N PHE A 35 -2.38 -14.95 9.33
CA PHE A 35 -2.65 -14.55 7.94
C PHE A 35 -3.54 -13.32 7.86
N TRP A 36 -3.43 -12.58 6.75
CA TRP A 36 -4.37 -11.51 6.44
C TRP A 36 -5.42 -11.96 5.43
N ASP A 37 -5.00 -12.58 4.34
CA ASP A 37 -5.90 -13.13 3.32
C ASP A 37 -5.33 -14.44 2.75
N ASN A 38 -6.02 -15.56 3.00
CA ASN A 38 -5.64 -16.86 2.46
C ASN A 38 -6.19 -17.09 1.06
N GLY A 39 -7.38 -16.53 0.77
CA GLY A 39 -8.09 -16.77 -0.47
C GLY A 39 -7.28 -16.29 -1.67
N SER A 40 -6.86 -15.02 -1.67
CA SER A 40 -6.16 -14.46 -2.84
C SER A 40 -4.73 -15.01 -3.00
N GLN A 41 -4.07 -15.44 -1.93
CA GLN A 41 -2.71 -15.98 -2.00
C GLN A 41 -2.62 -17.29 -2.78
N THR A 42 -3.68 -18.10 -2.80
CA THR A 42 -3.74 -19.36 -3.56
C THR A 42 -3.47 -19.13 -5.05
N LEU A 43 -3.86 -17.98 -5.59
CA LEU A 43 -3.62 -17.57 -6.98
C LEU A 43 -2.12 -17.42 -7.31
N VAL A 44 -1.34 -16.92 -6.34
CA VAL A 44 0.11 -16.76 -6.48
C VAL A 44 0.80 -18.11 -6.37
N PHE A 45 0.38 -18.96 -5.43
CA PHE A 45 0.91 -20.32 -5.31
C PHE A 45 0.66 -21.15 -6.58
N GLY A 46 -0.57 -21.12 -7.12
CA GLY A 46 -0.87 -21.78 -8.39
C GLY A 46 0.00 -21.26 -9.54
N ARG A 47 0.26 -19.94 -9.60
CA ARG A 47 1.20 -19.38 -10.58
C ARG A 47 2.64 -19.85 -10.38
N MET A 48 3.12 -19.91 -9.14
CA MET A 48 4.48 -20.37 -8.84
C MET A 48 4.65 -21.85 -9.19
N LEU A 49 3.67 -22.70 -8.87
CA LEU A 49 3.62 -24.12 -9.26
C LEU A 49 3.65 -24.28 -10.78
N GLN A 50 2.77 -23.55 -11.48
CA GLN A 50 2.68 -23.53 -12.93
C GLN A 50 4.03 -23.22 -13.57
N MET A 51 4.70 -22.17 -13.06
CA MET A 51 6.01 -21.79 -13.57
C MET A 51 7.06 -22.84 -13.22
N GLN A 52 7.11 -23.30 -11.97
CA GLN A 52 8.08 -24.29 -11.48
C GLN A 52 8.07 -25.57 -12.32
N GLN A 53 6.89 -26.03 -12.76
CA GLN A 53 6.73 -27.20 -13.62
C GLN A 53 6.88 -26.91 -15.12
N ASN A 54 7.36 -25.72 -15.48
CA ASN A 54 7.60 -25.26 -16.86
C ASN A 54 6.37 -25.35 -17.77
N GLN A 55 5.18 -25.17 -17.20
CA GLN A 55 3.94 -25.24 -17.95
C GLN A 55 3.74 -23.94 -18.75
N THR A 56 3.01 -24.03 -19.86
CA THR A 56 2.56 -22.85 -20.61
C THR A 56 1.34 -22.22 -19.92
N SER A 57 1.22 -20.90 -19.97
CA SER A 57 0.02 -20.19 -19.48
C SER A 57 -0.30 -19.07 -20.47
N PRO A 58 -1.37 -19.22 -21.27
CA PRO A 58 -1.83 -18.14 -22.13
C PRO A 58 -2.10 -16.88 -21.30
N GLY A 59 -1.68 -15.71 -21.82
CA GLY A 59 -1.82 -14.42 -21.14
C GLY A 59 -0.93 -14.21 -19.90
N GLY A 60 -0.31 -15.26 -19.35
CA GLY A 60 0.61 -15.16 -18.21
C GLY A 60 -0.08 -14.81 -16.88
N PHE A 61 -1.38 -15.05 -16.76
CA PHE A 61 -2.16 -14.78 -15.56
C PHE A 61 -1.78 -15.68 -14.37
N MET A 62 -2.12 -15.22 -13.17
CA MET A 62 -2.19 -16.07 -11.97
C MET A 62 -3.34 -17.07 -12.10
N GLY A 63 -3.49 -18.01 -11.15
CA GLY A 63 -4.54 -19.01 -11.24
C GLY A 63 -4.44 -20.11 -10.19
N VAL A 64 -5.32 -21.09 -10.30
CA VAL A 64 -5.44 -22.24 -9.39
C VAL A 64 -5.45 -23.54 -10.16
N TYR A 65 -5.12 -24.66 -9.51
CA TYR A 65 -5.33 -26.01 -10.04
C TYR A 65 -6.57 -26.71 -9.45
N THR A 66 -7.24 -26.06 -8.50
CA THR A 66 -8.44 -26.56 -7.84
C THR A 66 -9.71 -25.93 -8.40
N GLN A 67 -10.87 -26.52 -8.06
CA GLN A 67 -12.18 -25.97 -8.43
C GLN A 67 -12.63 -24.84 -7.50
N ASP A 68 -12.09 -24.78 -6.28
CA ASP A 68 -12.36 -23.71 -5.31
C ASP A 68 -11.27 -22.65 -5.39
N TRP A 69 -11.67 -21.42 -5.75
CA TRP A 69 -10.79 -20.26 -5.93
C TRP A 69 -10.24 -19.69 -4.61
N SER A 70 -10.66 -20.22 -3.47
CA SER A 70 -10.30 -19.75 -2.13
C SER A 70 -9.68 -20.83 -1.24
N ASP A 71 -9.51 -22.05 -1.75
CA ASP A 71 -8.90 -23.13 -0.97
C ASP A 71 -7.38 -22.96 -0.80
N GLU A 72 -6.84 -23.62 0.23
CA GLU A 72 -5.40 -23.60 0.54
C GLU A 72 -4.63 -24.71 -0.21
N GLN A 73 -5.27 -25.46 -1.10
CA GLN A 73 -4.69 -26.68 -1.66
C GLN A 73 -3.49 -26.38 -2.56
N ASN A 74 -3.52 -25.29 -3.34
CA ASN A 74 -2.36 -24.87 -4.14
C ASN A 74 -1.13 -24.56 -3.28
N ARG A 75 -1.33 -24.05 -2.05
CA ARG A 75 -0.24 -23.80 -1.12
C ARG A 75 0.39 -25.11 -0.64
N TYR A 76 -0.42 -26.10 -0.25
CA TYR A 76 0.09 -27.42 0.14
C TYR A 76 0.83 -28.10 -1.03
N TRP A 77 0.24 -28.10 -2.23
CA TRP A 77 0.92 -28.63 -3.41
C TRP A 77 2.23 -27.91 -3.74
N TYR A 78 2.30 -26.60 -3.52
CA TYR A 78 3.53 -25.82 -3.66
C TYR A 78 4.58 -26.25 -2.62
N GLN A 79 4.18 -26.41 -1.36
CA GLN A 79 5.09 -26.84 -0.29
C GLN A 79 5.66 -28.24 -0.54
N ASP A 80 4.82 -29.14 -1.02
CA ASP A 80 5.14 -30.56 -1.27
C ASP A 80 5.75 -30.82 -2.64
N ASN A 81 5.93 -29.79 -3.49
CA ASN A 81 6.33 -29.95 -4.90
C ASN A 81 5.45 -30.94 -5.67
N THR A 82 4.16 -30.96 -5.38
CA THR A 82 3.24 -31.93 -5.98
C THR A 82 3.14 -31.71 -7.50
N PRO A 83 3.34 -32.74 -8.33
CA PRO A 83 3.09 -32.66 -9.77
C PRO A 83 1.62 -32.34 -10.04
N VAL A 84 1.35 -31.36 -10.91
CA VAL A 84 -0.01 -30.95 -11.27
C VAL A 84 -0.19 -30.98 -12.79
N SER A 85 -1.39 -31.31 -13.24
CA SER A 85 -1.67 -31.42 -14.67
C SER A 85 -1.88 -30.03 -15.29
N PRO A 86 -1.24 -29.69 -16.43
CA PRO A 86 -1.46 -28.40 -17.08
C PRO A 86 -2.91 -28.11 -17.48
N GLN A 87 -3.71 -29.14 -17.73
CA GLN A 87 -5.12 -29.03 -18.10
C GLN A 87 -6.01 -28.59 -16.94
N ASP A 88 -5.55 -28.76 -15.70
CA ASP A 88 -6.32 -28.40 -14.50
C ASP A 88 -6.13 -26.93 -14.12
N PHE A 89 -5.18 -26.22 -14.74
CA PHE A 89 -4.89 -24.83 -14.42
C PHE A 89 -5.99 -23.88 -14.90
N GLN A 90 -6.63 -23.20 -13.97
CA GLN A 90 -7.65 -22.18 -14.21
C GLN A 90 -7.05 -20.79 -14.01
N ALA A 91 -7.02 -19.99 -15.07
CA ALA A 91 -6.44 -18.65 -15.03
C ALA A 91 -7.38 -17.63 -14.36
N TYR A 92 -6.84 -16.86 -13.43
CA TYR A 92 -7.48 -15.70 -12.83
C TYR A 92 -7.28 -14.46 -13.70
N THR A 93 -8.29 -14.14 -14.52
CA THR A 93 -8.21 -13.10 -15.55
C THR A 93 -8.62 -11.70 -15.07
N HIS A 94 -8.79 -11.48 -13.76
CA HIS A 94 -9.31 -10.21 -13.21
C HIS A 94 -8.21 -9.17 -12.89
N GLN A 95 -6.95 -9.47 -13.20
CA GLN A 95 -5.80 -8.55 -13.11
C GLN A 95 -4.61 -9.08 -13.91
N THR A 96 -3.56 -8.27 -14.08
CA THR A 96 -2.32 -8.67 -14.77
C THR A 96 -1.55 -9.77 -14.06
N GLY A 97 -1.43 -9.73 -12.73
CA GLY A 97 -0.73 -10.76 -11.95
C GLY A 97 0.79 -10.64 -11.94
N LEU A 98 1.34 -9.41 -11.99
CA LEU A 98 2.78 -9.15 -11.98
C LEU A 98 3.48 -9.78 -10.77
N GLN A 99 2.83 -9.76 -9.60
CA GLN A 99 3.33 -10.40 -8.39
C GLN A 99 3.51 -11.91 -8.58
N GLY A 100 2.54 -12.60 -9.19
CA GLY A 100 2.62 -14.03 -9.44
C GLY A 100 3.75 -14.38 -10.40
N TRP A 101 3.95 -13.57 -11.45
CA TRP A 101 5.08 -13.76 -12.36
C TRP A 101 6.42 -13.52 -11.67
N ALA A 102 6.57 -12.41 -10.93
CA ALA A 102 7.81 -12.05 -10.26
C ALA A 102 8.20 -13.09 -9.19
N PHE A 103 7.24 -13.51 -8.36
CA PHE A 103 7.48 -14.58 -7.39
C PHE A 103 7.69 -15.93 -8.05
N GLY A 104 7.04 -16.24 -9.17
CA GLY A 104 7.32 -17.46 -9.93
C GLY A 104 8.75 -17.52 -10.48
N VAL A 105 9.28 -16.40 -11.00
CA VAL A 105 10.70 -16.30 -11.40
C VAL A 105 11.62 -16.47 -10.19
N LEU A 106 11.34 -15.74 -9.11
CA LEU A 106 12.16 -15.81 -7.89
C LEU A 106 12.13 -17.23 -7.29
N ASN A 107 10.97 -17.88 -7.26
CA ASN A 107 10.81 -19.26 -6.82
C ASN A 107 11.66 -20.22 -7.65
N LYS A 108 11.70 -20.08 -8.99
CA LYS A 108 12.59 -20.90 -9.83
C LYS A 108 14.06 -20.70 -9.50
N VAL A 109 14.47 -19.47 -9.20
CA VAL A 109 15.86 -19.20 -8.78
C VAL A 109 16.12 -19.86 -7.43
N LEU A 110 15.19 -19.74 -6.48
CA LEU A 110 15.32 -20.37 -5.16
C LEU A 110 15.32 -21.90 -5.25
N SER A 111 14.55 -22.52 -6.14
CA SER A 111 14.47 -23.98 -6.29
C SER A 111 15.77 -24.61 -6.78
N VAL A 112 16.71 -23.82 -7.31
CA VAL A 112 18.07 -24.29 -7.63
C VAL A 112 18.88 -24.57 -6.35
N PHE A 113 18.58 -23.86 -5.26
CA PHE A 113 19.37 -23.90 -4.02
C PHE A 113 18.61 -24.53 -2.84
N GLU A 114 17.28 -24.52 -2.86
CA GLU A 114 16.42 -25.06 -1.81
C GLU A 114 15.21 -25.76 -2.44
N ASP A 115 15.17 -27.08 -2.34
CA ASP A 115 14.11 -27.89 -2.96
C ASP A 115 12.81 -27.84 -2.15
N ARG A 116 12.87 -27.66 -0.82
CA ARG A 116 11.66 -27.68 0.03
C ARG A 116 10.79 -26.45 -0.24
N GLY A 117 9.55 -26.66 -0.69
CA GLY A 117 8.63 -25.57 -1.02
C GLY A 117 8.29 -24.70 0.19
N GLU A 118 8.14 -25.30 1.38
CA GLU A 118 7.93 -24.58 2.65
C GLU A 118 9.07 -23.60 2.95
N ALA A 119 10.34 -24.03 2.80
CA ALA A 119 11.48 -23.16 3.05
C ALA A 119 11.52 -21.99 2.05
N ARG A 120 11.20 -22.24 0.77
CA ARG A 120 11.07 -21.19 -0.25
C ARG A 120 9.95 -20.22 0.07
N GLU A 121 8.79 -20.69 0.52
CA GLU A 121 7.68 -19.84 0.98
C GLU A 121 8.14 -18.88 2.08
N ILE A 122 8.82 -19.39 3.11
CA ILE A 122 9.32 -18.59 4.23
C ILE A 122 10.32 -17.54 3.72
N ILE A 123 11.20 -17.89 2.78
CA ILE A 123 12.13 -16.92 2.17
C ILE A 123 11.36 -15.82 1.44
N LEU A 124 10.35 -16.17 0.62
CA LEU A 124 9.53 -15.19 -0.11
C LEU A 124 8.76 -14.26 0.83
N TYR A 125 8.16 -14.79 1.91
CA TYR A 125 7.52 -14.00 2.95
C TYR A 125 8.49 -13.03 3.64
N ASN A 126 9.70 -13.48 3.95
CA ASN A 126 10.74 -12.62 4.51
C ASN A 126 11.13 -11.49 3.54
N ILE A 127 11.34 -11.81 2.26
CA ILE A 127 11.66 -10.81 1.23
C ILE A 127 10.55 -9.76 1.14
N ASN A 128 9.29 -10.19 1.07
CA ASN A 128 8.14 -9.30 0.95
C ASN A 128 8.00 -8.38 2.19
N SER A 129 8.21 -8.94 3.40
CA SER A 129 8.21 -8.19 4.66
C SER A 129 9.36 -7.18 4.75
N MET A 130 10.57 -7.56 4.30
CA MET A 130 11.73 -6.68 4.27
C MET A 130 11.52 -5.52 3.31
N LEU A 131 10.93 -5.77 2.13
CA LEU A 131 10.57 -4.71 1.18
C LEU A 131 9.54 -3.74 1.78
N PHE A 132 8.56 -4.26 2.53
CA PHE A 132 7.58 -3.41 3.21
C PHE A 132 8.21 -2.52 4.28
N TYR A 133 9.10 -3.07 5.12
CA TYR A 133 9.81 -2.25 6.09
C TYR A 133 10.78 -1.27 5.44
N ALA A 134 11.48 -1.66 4.37
CA ALA A 134 12.35 -0.74 3.64
C ALA A 134 11.55 0.44 3.09
N ALA A 135 10.40 0.19 2.46
CA ALA A 135 9.49 1.23 1.99
C ALA A 135 8.99 2.12 3.13
N THR A 136 8.59 1.52 4.26
CA THR A 136 8.17 2.24 5.47
C THR A 136 9.28 3.14 6.02
N LEU A 137 10.51 2.62 6.13
CA LEU A 137 11.67 3.36 6.62
C LEU A 137 12.03 4.54 5.70
N LEU A 138 11.87 4.39 4.39
CA LEU A 138 12.03 5.51 3.45
C LEU A 138 10.99 6.62 3.69
N VAL A 139 9.75 6.26 4.02
CA VAL A 139 8.73 7.23 4.47
C VAL A 139 9.14 7.85 5.82
N CYS A 140 9.62 7.06 6.79
CA CYS A 140 10.13 7.58 8.06
C CYS A 140 11.26 8.60 7.87
N LEU A 141 12.16 8.40 6.89
CA LEU A 141 13.21 9.37 6.57
C LEU A 141 12.64 10.69 6.02
N ALA A 142 11.49 10.66 5.34
CA ALA A 142 10.79 11.89 4.94
C ALA A 142 10.11 12.57 6.13
N VAL A 143 9.44 11.79 7.00
CA VAL A 143 8.82 12.28 8.23
C VAL A 143 9.87 12.89 9.15
N TRP A 144 11.04 12.27 9.31
CA TRP A 144 12.15 12.83 10.07
C TRP A 144 12.51 14.21 9.55
N ARG A 145 12.74 14.33 8.23
CA ARG A 145 13.13 15.62 7.63
C ARG A 145 12.05 16.69 7.75
N ALA A 146 10.77 16.31 7.78
CA ALA A 146 9.66 17.27 7.88
C ALA A 146 9.35 17.67 9.33
N TRP A 147 9.28 16.70 10.25
CA TRP A 147 8.70 16.87 11.59
C TRP A 147 9.66 16.49 12.74
N GLY A 148 10.80 15.87 12.41
CA GLY A 148 11.85 15.52 13.36
C GLY A 148 11.87 14.03 13.73
N PRO A 149 12.94 13.58 14.42
CA PRO A 149 13.19 12.17 14.69
C PRO A 149 12.12 11.51 15.57
N LEU A 150 11.56 12.24 16.56
CA LEU A 150 10.52 11.69 17.44
C LEU A 150 9.22 11.42 16.67
N SER A 151 8.84 12.28 15.72
CA SER A 151 7.70 12.05 14.84
C SER A 151 7.94 10.86 13.90
N ALA A 152 9.16 10.69 13.39
CA ALA A 152 9.52 9.52 12.59
C ALA A 152 9.50 8.22 13.41
N LEU A 153 9.93 8.27 14.67
CA LEU A 153 9.82 7.13 15.59
C LEU A 153 8.36 6.79 15.87
N ALA A 154 7.51 7.80 16.13
CA ALA A 154 6.07 7.58 16.33
C ALA A 154 5.39 6.97 15.10
N TRP A 155 5.76 7.41 13.88
CA TRP A 155 5.34 6.76 12.63
C TRP A 155 5.76 5.28 12.60
N LEU A 156 7.04 5.01 12.87
CA LEU A 156 7.57 3.65 12.80
C LEU A 156 6.88 2.74 13.82
N CYS A 157 6.71 3.20 15.06
CA CYS A 157 5.98 2.47 16.09
C CYS A 157 4.54 2.19 15.65
N ALA A 158 3.85 3.16 15.04
CA ALA A 158 2.50 2.95 14.54
C ALA A 158 2.42 1.82 13.51
N VAL A 159 3.40 1.68 12.62
CA VAL A 159 3.44 0.58 11.64
C VAL A 159 3.86 -0.76 12.28
N VAL A 160 4.87 -0.73 13.15
CA VAL A 160 5.42 -1.91 13.82
C VAL A 160 4.40 -2.58 14.76
N PHE A 161 3.57 -1.79 15.44
CA PHE A 161 2.57 -2.28 16.39
C PHE A 161 1.15 -2.33 15.82
N ALA A 162 0.96 -2.00 14.54
CA ALA A 162 -0.34 -2.11 13.88
C ALA A 162 -0.66 -3.59 13.55
N PRO A 163 -1.75 -4.18 14.06
CA PRO A 163 -2.02 -5.60 13.90
C PRO A 163 -2.10 -6.02 12.43
N TRP A 164 -2.83 -5.27 11.61
CA TRP A 164 -3.09 -5.62 10.21
C TRP A 164 -1.83 -5.66 9.34
N PRO A 165 -0.98 -4.61 9.26
CA PRO A 165 0.29 -4.68 8.54
C PRO A 165 1.18 -5.86 8.97
N GLN A 166 1.20 -6.21 10.27
CA GLN A 166 1.99 -7.35 10.75
C GLN A 166 1.49 -8.69 10.18
N ARG A 167 0.18 -8.84 9.97
CA ARG A 167 -0.40 -10.00 9.29
C ARG A 167 -0.16 -9.95 7.78
N GLY A 168 -0.38 -8.80 7.16
CA GLY A 168 -0.43 -8.66 5.70
C GLY A 168 0.90 -8.44 4.98
N MET A 169 1.96 -7.98 5.64
CA MET A 169 3.19 -7.58 4.91
C MET A 169 3.92 -8.71 4.19
N LYS A 170 3.73 -9.96 4.65
CA LYS A 170 4.27 -11.15 4.01
C LYS A 170 3.44 -11.64 2.84
N ASP A 171 2.18 -11.22 2.75
CA ASP A 171 1.21 -11.71 1.80
C ASP A 171 1.66 -11.52 0.34
N LEU A 172 1.83 -12.64 -0.37
CA LEU A 172 2.40 -12.65 -1.72
C LEU A 172 1.42 -12.12 -2.77
N TYR A 173 0.11 -12.14 -2.50
CA TYR A 173 -0.87 -11.58 -3.41
C TYR A 173 -0.91 -10.07 -3.30
N TRP A 174 -1.01 -9.56 -2.07
CA TRP A 174 -1.25 -8.14 -1.82
C TRP A 174 0.00 -7.28 -1.96
N CYS A 175 1.20 -7.85 -1.77
CA CYS A 175 2.49 -7.16 -1.96
C CYS A 175 2.49 -5.75 -1.35
N LEU A 176 2.20 -5.65 -0.04
CA LEU A 176 1.91 -4.38 0.64
C LEU A 176 2.96 -3.28 0.42
N TRP A 177 4.23 -3.62 0.16
CA TRP A 177 5.27 -2.64 -0.15
C TRP A 177 5.00 -1.87 -1.45
N THR A 178 4.32 -2.48 -2.43
CA THR A 178 3.94 -1.83 -3.69
C THR A 178 2.95 -0.70 -3.48
N TRP A 179 2.15 -0.77 -2.40
CA TRP A 179 1.15 0.24 -2.05
C TRP A 179 1.80 1.56 -1.61
N LEU A 180 3.01 1.51 -1.08
CA LEU A 180 3.78 2.69 -0.68
C LEU A 180 4.54 3.34 -1.85
N LEU A 181 4.70 2.65 -2.99
CA LEU A 181 5.49 3.16 -4.12
C LEU A 181 4.98 4.50 -4.66
N PRO A 182 3.67 4.72 -4.87
CA PRO A 182 3.18 6.03 -5.35
C PRO A 182 3.54 7.17 -4.38
N ALA A 183 3.33 6.98 -3.08
CA ALA A 183 3.69 7.96 -2.05
C ALA A 183 5.20 8.23 -2.00
N LEU A 184 6.03 7.18 -2.12
CA LEU A 184 7.49 7.30 -2.20
C LEU A 184 7.95 8.05 -3.45
N ALA A 185 7.31 7.82 -4.60
CA ALA A 185 7.58 8.55 -5.83
C ALA A 185 7.25 10.04 -5.68
N GLY A 186 6.09 10.38 -5.08
CA GLY A 186 5.72 11.76 -4.75
C GLY A 186 6.70 12.42 -3.77
N LEU A 187 7.12 11.68 -2.74
CA LEU A 187 8.14 12.15 -1.78
C LEU A 187 9.49 12.44 -2.45
N LEU A 188 9.95 11.54 -3.33
CA LEU A 188 11.20 11.71 -4.08
C LEU A 188 11.10 12.91 -5.02
N LEU A 189 9.97 13.05 -5.74
CA LEU A 189 9.69 14.21 -6.58
C LEU A 189 9.80 15.51 -5.78
N CYS A 190 9.18 15.58 -4.60
CA CYS A 190 9.26 16.74 -3.72
C CYS A 190 10.68 17.01 -3.23
N ALA A 191 11.41 15.98 -2.81
CA ALA A 191 12.77 16.09 -2.31
C ALA A 191 13.73 16.59 -3.40
N VAL A 192 13.64 16.04 -4.60
CA VAL A 192 14.49 16.42 -5.75
C VAL A 192 14.16 17.83 -6.22
N THR A 193 12.87 18.16 -6.32
CA THR A 193 12.42 19.49 -6.73
C THR A 193 12.91 20.57 -5.77
N ARG A 194 12.77 20.37 -4.45
CA ARG A 194 13.26 21.33 -3.46
C ARG A 194 14.78 21.48 -3.50
N ARG A 195 15.52 20.40 -3.75
CA ARG A 195 16.99 20.45 -3.86
C ARG A 195 17.49 21.12 -5.14
N ARG A 196 16.81 20.90 -6.27
CA ARG A 196 17.28 21.35 -7.60
C ARG A 196 16.60 22.63 -8.10
N GLY A 197 15.56 23.12 -7.41
CA GLY A 197 14.71 24.23 -7.87
C GLY A 197 13.78 23.89 -9.05
N LYS A 198 14.01 22.76 -9.74
CA LYS A 198 13.21 22.25 -10.84
C LYS A 198 12.87 20.78 -10.66
N THR A 199 11.76 20.33 -11.24
CA THR A 199 11.32 18.94 -11.20
C THR A 199 11.81 18.23 -12.48
N PRO A 200 12.76 17.28 -12.38
CA PRO A 200 13.20 16.52 -13.54
C PRO A 200 12.07 15.63 -14.09
N TRP A 201 12.04 15.42 -15.41
CA TRP A 201 11.00 14.62 -16.07
C TRP A 201 10.93 13.18 -15.53
N TRP A 202 12.06 12.60 -15.16
CA TRP A 202 12.12 11.23 -14.64
C TRP A 202 11.37 11.06 -13.31
N CYS A 203 11.15 12.13 -12.54
CA CYS A 203 10.32 12.03 -11.34
C CYS A 203 8.87 11.69 -11.69
N TYR A 204 8.33 12.26 -12.78
CA TYR A 204 7.01 11.91 -13.28
C TYR A 204 6.97 10.50 -13.87
N LEU A 205 8.04 10.08 -14.56
CA LEU A 205 8.16 8.69 -15.03
C LEU A 205 8.14 7.69 -13.85
N LEU A 206 8.80 8.02 -12.72
CA LEU A 206 8.75 7.17 -11.53
C LEU A 206 7.36 7.12 -10.89
N VAL A 207 6.62 8.23 -10.88
CA VAL A 207 5.22 8.24 -10.42
C VAL A 207 4.36 7.35 -11.30
N PHE A 208 4.50 7.49 -12.63
CA PHE A 208 3.85 6.62 -13.61
C PHE A 208 4.17 5.14 -13.35
N ALA A 209 5.46 4.80 -13.23
CA ALA A 209 5.90 3.43 -13.03
C ALA A 209 5.42 2.85 -11.70
N ALA A 210 5.46 3.64 -10.61
CA ALA A 210 4.98 3.22 -9.30
C ALA A 210 3.48 2.90 -9.31
N CYS A 211 2.68 3.73 -9.97
CA CYS A 211 1.24 3.48 -10.10
C CYS A 211 0.95 2.29 -11.02
N MET A 212 1.69 2.16 -12.12
CA MET A 212 1.59 1.02 -13.03
C MET A 212 1.91 -0.30 -12.33
N VAL A 213 3.05 -0.39 -11.62
CA VAL A 213 3.44 -1.58 -10.85
C VAL A 213 2.39 -1.92 -9.79
N ARG A 214 1.90 -0.92 -9.06
CA ARG A 214 0.84 -1.12 -8.06
C ARG A 214 -0.42 -1.72 -8.69
N CYS A 215 -0.85 -1.22 -9.85
CA CYS A 215 -2.02 -1.70 -10.58
C CYS A 215 -1.82 -3.08 -11.21
N MET A 216 -0.61 -3.38 -11.70
CA MET A 216 -0.29 -4.70 -12.26
C MET A 216 -0.25 -5.79 -11.17
N CYS A 217 -0.07 -5.41 -9.90
CA CYS A 217 -0.25 -6.27 -8.73
C CYS A 217 -1.68 -6.26 -8.16
N GLY A 218 -2.63 -5.58 -8.80
CA GLY A 218 -4.03 -5.48 -8.37
C GLY A 218 -4.57 -4.06 -8.46
N PHE A 219 -5.85 -3.87 -8.78
CA PHE A 219 -6.46 -2.53 -8.89
C PHE A 219 -7.16 -2.09 -7.59
N GLU A 220 -7.32 -3.02 -6.65
CA GLU A 220 -7.94 -2.80 -5.37
C GLU A 220 -7.27 -1.63 -4.66
N PHE A 221 -8.05 -0.73 -4.07
CA PHE A 221 -7.58 0.41 -3.28
C PHE A 221 -6.81 1.49 -4.05
N ILE A 222 -6.82 1.47 -5.39
CA ILE A 222 -5.97 2.39 -6.17
C ILE A 222 -6.27 3.87 -5.88
N SER A 223 -7.53 4.25 -5.68
CA SER A 223 -7.91 5.64 -5.38
C SER A 223 -7.21 6.18 -4.13
N THR A 224 -7.08 5.33 -3.09
CA THR A 224 -6.32 5.64 -1.87
C THR A 224 -4.89 6.00 -2.21
N PHE A 225 -4.18 5.17 -2.96
CA PHE A 225 -2.75 5.36 -3.22
C PHE A 225 -2.45 6.47 -4.22
N LEU A 226 -3.37 6.77 -5.13
CA LEU A 226 -3.29 7.97 -5.98
C LEU A 226 -3.40 9.25 -5.14
N ILE A 227 -4.31 9.30 -4.16
CA ILE A 227 -4.42 10.46 -3.26
C ILE A 227 -3.19 10.56 -2.36
N LEU A 228 -2.69 9.45 -1.81
CA LEU A 228 -1.48 9.45 -0.98
C LEU A 228 -0.21 9.81 -1.76
N CYS A 229 -0.17 9.56 -3.07
CA CYS A 229 0.90 10.05 -3.95
C CYS A 229 1.00 11.59 -3.91
N GLU A 230 -0.12 12.30 -3.77
CA GLU A 230 -0.20 13.77 -3.76
C GLU A 230 0.03 14.38 -2.36
N ALA A 231 -0.12 13.62 -1.29
CA ALA A 231 0.08 14.11 0.09
C ALA A 231 1.40 14.90 0.29
N PRO A 232 2.58 14.42 -0.15
CA PRO A 232 3.82 15.19 -0.01
C PRO A 232 3.87 16.43 -0.91
N LEU A 233 3.16 16.46 -2.03
CA LEU A 233 3.07 17.64 -2.90
C LEU A 233 2.18 18.70 -2.27
N VAL A 234 1.06 18.31 -1.67
CA VAL A 234 0.15 19.21 -0.95
C VAL A 234 0.84 19.83 0.27
N TYR A 235 1.66 19.06 0.99
CA TYR A 235 2.52 19.61 2.04
C TYR A 235 3.44 20.71 1.52
N CYS A 236 4.09 20.51 0.37
CA CYS A 236 4.98 21.50 -0.23
C CYS A 236 4.23 22.69 -0.83
N TRP A 237 3.02 22.47 -1.36
CA TRP A 237 2.14 23.51 -1.87
C TRP A 237 1.70 24.48 -0.77
N ALA A 238 1.36 23.96 0.41
CA ALA A 238 0.92 24.77 1.55
C ALA A 238 2.02 25.71 2.07
N GLY A 239 3.28 25.28 2.00
CA GLY A 239 4.44 26.04 2.52
C GLY A 239 5.32 26.70 1.45
N GLY A 240 4.94 26.68 0.17
CA GLY A 240 5.79 27.13 -0.93
C GLY A 240 5.05 27.96 -1.99
N ASP A 241 5.64 28.07 -3.18
CA ASP A 241 4.99 28.71 -4.33
C ASP A 241 3.77 27.89 -4.78
N ARG A 242 2.58 28.39 -4.42
CA ARG A 242 1.30 27.74 -4.68
C ARG A 242 1.07 27.46 -6.15
N ARG A 243 1.43 28.37 -7.05
CA ARG A 243 1.18 28.20 -8.50
C ARG A 243 2.09 27.12 -9.07
N ALA A 244 3.38 27.16 -8.72
CA ALA A 244 4.33 26.19 -9.21
C ALA A 244 4.04 24.79 -8.65
N TRP A 245 3.67 24.66 -7.37
CA TRP A 245 3.32 23.37 -6.78
C TRP A 245 1.98 22.82 -7.28
N LEU A 246 0.99 23.67 -7.54
CA LEU A 246 -0.26 23.23 -8.15
C LEU A 246 -0.01 22.61 -9.54
N ARG A 247 0.84 23.23 -10.37
CA ARG A 247 1.24 22.65 -11.66
C ARG A 247 1.89 21.28 -11.48
N ARG A 248 2.73 21.10 -10.47
CA ARG A 248 3.39 19.82 -10.19
C ARG A 248 2.41 18.75 -9.75
N MET A 249 1.42 19.10 -8.93
CA MET A 249 0.33 18.20 -8.55
C MET A 249 -0.45 17.76 -9.78
N ILE A 250 -0.85 18.69 -10.66
CA ILE A 250 -1.55 18.35 -11.90
C ILE A 250 -0.73 17.39 -12.77
N CYS A 251 0.57 17.67 -12.98
CA CYS A 251 1.46 16.78 -13.74
C CYS A 251 1.66 15.42 -13.07
N THR A 252 1.69 15.37 -11.74
CA THR A 252 1.83 14.14 -10.95
C THR A 252 0.56 13.30 -11.08
N GLY A 253 -0.62 13.92 -10.96
CA GLY A 253 -1.91 13.31 -11.24
C GLY A 253 -2.00 12.72 -12.64
N PHE A 254 -1.60 13.46 -13.69
CA PHE A 254 -1.57 12.92 -15.06
C PHE A 254 -0.60 11.73 -15.20
N ALA A 255 0.58 11.80 -14.59
CA ALA A 255 1.53 10.70 -14.61
C ALA A 255 0.98 9.45 -13.90
N ALA A 256 0.35 9.64 -12.74
CA ALA A 256 -0.24 8.57 -11.95
C ALA A 256 -1.40 7.89 -12.70
N VAL A 257 -2.34 8.66 -13.25
CA VAL A 257 -3.44 8.16 -14.09
C VAL A 257 -2.92 7.49 -15.35
N GLY A 258 -1.87 8.04 -15.97
CA GLY A 258 -1.19 7.40 -17.10
C GLY A 258 -0.65 6.00 -16.74
N GLY A 259 -0.09 5.84 -15.54
CA GLY A 259 0.38 4.54 -15.05
C GLY A 259 -0.75 3.54 -14.86
N VAL A 260 -1.89 3.98 -14.32
CA VAL A 260 -3.11 3.16 -14.21
C VAL A 260 -3.63 2.74 -15.59
N ALA A 261 -3.70 3.68 -16.54
CA ALA A 261 -4.14 3.40 -17.90
C ALA A 261 -3.20 2.42 -18.62
N ALA A 262 -1.89 2.52 -18.41
CA ALA A 262 -0.92 1.59 -18.95
C ALA A 262 -1.07 0.18 -18.37
N ALA A 263 -1.36 0.05 -17.07
CA ALA A 263 -1.66 -1.24 -16.45
C ALA A 263 -2.96 -1.86 -16.99
N LEU A 264 -4.01 -1.06 -17.20
CA LEU A 264 -5.25 -1.50 -17.87
C LEU A 264 -4.97 -1.97 -19.31
N GLY A 265 -4.14 -1.23 -20.05
CA GLY A 265 -3.71 -1.61 -21.40
C GLY A 265 -2.93 -2.93 -21.41
N ALA A 266 -2.01 -3.13 -20.47
CA ALA A 266 -1.27 -4.39 -20.33
C ALA A 266 -2.22 -5.56 -20.03
N TRP A 267 -3.16 -5.39 -19.09
CA TRP A 267 -4.18 -6.38 -18.78
C TRP A 267 -5.07 -6.71 -20.00
N PHE A 268 -5.48 -5.68 -20.75
CA PHE A 268 -6.23 -5.89 -21.99
C PHE A 268 -5.43 -6.70 -23.01
N ILE A 269 -4.16 -6.38 -23.24
CA ILE A 269 -3.31 -7.15 -24.17
C ILE A 269 -3.16 -8.61 -23.70
N GLN A 270 -2.95 -8.85 -22.41
CA GLN A 270 -2.91 -10.21 -21.85
C GLN A 270 -4.24 -10.95 -22.07
N GLY A 271 -5.37 -10.26 -21.89
CA GLY A 271 -6.69 -10.82 -22.16
C GLY A 271 -6.90 -11.16 -23.63
N VAL A 272 -6.43 -10.33 -24.57
CA VAL A 272 -6.48 -10.65 -26.01
C VAL A 272 -5.72 -11.93 -26.32
N ILE A 273 -4.53 -12.11 -25.73
CA ILE A 273 -3.72 -13.32 -25.89
C ILE A 273 -4.46 -14.54 -25.30
N TYR A 274 -5.10 -14.38 -24.14
CA TYR A 274 -5.79 -15.48 -23.46
C TYR A 274 -7.10 -15.89 -24.12
N PHE A 275 -7.98 -14.93 -24.44
CA PHE A 275 -9.30 -15.17 -25.03
C PHE A 275 -9.26 -15.28 -26.57
N GLY A 276 -8.11 -15.03 -27.19
CA GLY A 276 -7.96 -15.01 -28.65
C GLY A 276 -8.69 -13.86 -29.35
N SER A 277 -9.23 -12.88 -28.61
CA SER A 277 -9.99 -11.76 -29.20
C SER A 277 -10.00 -10.49 -28.34
N ALA A 278 -10.07 -9.34 -29.01
CA ALA A 278 -10.30 -8.03 -28.39
C ALA A 278 -11.66 -7.95 -27.69
N THR A 279 -12.70 -8.54 -28.29
CA THR A 279 -14.06 -8.56 -27.72
C THR A 279 -14.12 -9.35 -26.41
N GLY A 280 -13.53 -10.56 -26.37
CA GLY A 280 -13.49 -11.37 -25.16
C GLY A 280 -12.70 -10.70 -24.04
N SER A 281 -11.55 -10.10 -24.38
CA SER A 281 -10.78 -9.31 -23.40
C SER A 281 -11.54 -8.10 -22.87
N TRP A 282 -12.26 -7.39 -23.73
CA TRP A 282 -13.06 -6.23 -23.34
C TRP A 282 -14.18 -6.64 -22.39
N GLN A 283 -14.93 -7.70 -22.71
CA GLN A 283 -16.01 -8.24 -21.88
C GLN A 283 -15.50 -8.69 -20.50
N ASN A 284 -14.37 -9.38 -20.45
CA ASN A 284 -13.76 -9.78 -19.18
C ASN A 284 -13.33 -8.55 -18.34
N LEU A 285 -12.67 -7.58 -18.98
CA LEU A 285 -12.21 -6.36 -18.29
C LEU A 285 -13.40 -5.55 -17.75
N THR A 286 -14.43 -5.32 -18.56
CA THR A 286 -15.62 -4.58 -18.12
C THR A 286 -16.37 -5.35 -17.04
N GLY A 287 -16.53 -6.67 -17.15
CA GLY A 287 -17.15 -7.49 -16.11
C GLY A 287 -16.41 -7.41 -14.77
N ALA A 288 -15.08 -7.51 -14.79
CA ALA A 288 -14.25 -7.42 -13.60
C ALA A 288 -14.22 -6.00 -12.98
N VAL A 289 -14.26 -4.94 -13.79
CA VAL A 289 -14.40 -3.56 -13.27
C VAL A 289 -15.79 -3.33 -12.68
N THR A 290 -16.84 -3.79 -13.38
CA THR A 290 -18.24 -3.58 -13.01
C THR A 290 -18.61 -4.32 -11.73
N SER A 291 -18.06 -5.51 -11.51
CA SER A 291 -18.22 -6.25 -10.24
C SER A 291 -17.52 -5.56 -9.06
N ARG A 292 -16.32 -5.00 -9.27
CA ARG A 292 -15.56 -4.26 -8.23
C ARG A 292 -16.16 -2.91 -7.84
N VAL A 293 -16.82 -2.23 -8.78
CA VAL A 293 -17.62 -1.01 -8.52
C VAL A 293 -19.07 -1.35 -8.16
N SER A 294 -19.44 -2.62 -8.38
CA SER A 294 -20.69 -3.30 -8.02
C SER A 294 -21.94 -2.66 -8.60
N LEU A 295 -21.93 -2.50 -9.92
CA LEU A 295 -23.12 -2.13 -10.68
C LEU A 295 -23.99 -3.36 -11.03
N THR A 296 -23.51 -4.58 -10.80
CA THR A 296 -24.15 -5.82 -11.31
C THR A 296 -24.38 -6.92 -10.26
N ASP A 297 -24.00 -6.70 -9.00
CA ASP A 297 -24.25 -7.67 -7.93
C ASP A 297 -25.51 -7.25 -7.15
N ASP A 298 -26.63 -7.92 -7.41
CA ASP A 298 -27.94 -7.61 -6.83
C ASP A 298 -27.94 -7.68 -5.30
N MET A 299 -27.02 -8.42 -4.68
CA MET A 299 -26.94 -8.52 -3.21
C MET A 299 -26.38 -7.26 -2.56
N VAL A 300 -25.68 -6.42 -3.31
CA VAL A 300 -24.88 -5.31 -2.78
C VAL A 300 -25.06 -4.00 -3.57
N SER A 301 -25.74 -4.04 -4.72
CA SER A 301 -26.02 -2.88 -5.57
C SER A 301 -26.81 -1.80 -4.83
N ASP A 302 -27.75 -2.20 -3.97
CA ASP A 302 -28.59 -1.34 -3.14
C ASP A 302 -27.87 -0.72 -1.94
N VAL A 303 -26.64 -1.17 -1.61
CA VAL A 303 -25.88 -0.59 -0.50
C VAL A 303 -25.55 0.87 -0.79
N SER A 304 -25.95 1.76 0.10
CA SER A 304 -25.65 3.19 0.01
C SER A 304 -24.27 3.53 0.55
N VAL A 305 -23.68 4.62 0.06
CA VAL A 305 -22.42 5.18 0.61
C VAL A 305 -22.58 5.49 2.09
N ALA A 306 -23.74 5.99 2.52
CA ALA A 306 -24.02 6.26 3.93
C ALA A 306 -23.92 5.00 4.79
N GLN A 307 -24.47 3.87 4.36
CA GLN A 307 -24.34 2.59 5.08
C GLN A 307 -22.89 2.14 5.19
N VAL A 308 -22.10 2.27 4.11
CA VAL A 308 -20.67 1.92 4.14
C VAL A 308 -19.91 2.81 5.13
N LEU A 309 -20.14 4.12 5.10
CA LEU A 309 -19.49 5.05 6.02
C LEU A 309 -19.91 4.80 7.48
N THR A 310 -21.20 4.56 7.76
CA THR A 310 -21.67 4.16 9.08
C THR A 310 -20.96 2.89 9.56
N ARG A 311 -20.82 1.89 8.68
CA ARG A 311 -20.13 0.66 9.01
C ARG A 311 -18.70 0.92 9.50
N TYR A 312 -17.90 1.66 8.74
CA TYR A 312 -16.49 1.90 9.11
C TYR A 312 -16.26 2.92 10.23
N PHE A 313 -17.10 3.94 10.34
CA PHE A 313 -16.91 5.01 11.32
C PHE A 313 -17.69 4.79 12.61
N VAL A 314 -18.70 3.91 12.62
CA VAL A 314 -19.60 3.71 13.76
C VAL A 314 -19.59 2.27 14.25
N GLU A 315 -19.78 1.30 13.37
CA GLU A 315 -20.05 -0.11 13.73
C GLU A 315 -18.78 -0.95 13.91
N VAL A 316 -17.78 -0.72 13.07
CA VAL A 316 -16.51 -1.46 13.06
C VAL A 316 -15.57 -0.87 14.12
N ASP A 317 -15.42 -1.57 15.25
CA ASP A 317 -14.46 -1.23 16.31
C ASP A 317 -13.16 -2.04 16.20
N GLU A 318 -12.54 -1.98 15.02
CA GLU A 318 -11.27 -2.66 14.75
C GLU A 318 -10.09 -1.96 15.46
N PRO A 319 -9.20 -2.72 16.13
CA PRO A 319 -7.99 -2.17 16.75
C PRO A 319 -7.04 -1.60 15.68
N LEU A 320 -6.83 -0.28 15.70
CA LEU A 320 -5.85 0.40 14.84
C LEU A 320 -4.45 0.39 15.45
N LEU A 321 -4.35 0.49 16.76
CA LEU A 321 -3.11 0.32 17.51
C LEU A 321 -3.40 -0.57 18.72
N GLN A 322 -2.49 -1.50 18.99
CA GLN A 322 -2.63 -2.43 20.11
C GLN A 322 -1.33 -2.47 20.92
N PHE A 323 -1.42 -2.11 22.20
CA PHE A 323 -0.33 -2.12 23.17
C PHE A 323 -0.76 -2.94 24.40
N GLY A 324 -0.58 -4.26 24.32
CA GLY A 324 -1.10 -5.17 25.34
C GLY A 324 -2.63 -5.06 25.44
N PRO A 325 -3.20 -4.72 26.62
CA PRO A 325 -4.65 -4.56 26.78
C PRO A 325 -5.19 -3.23 26.23
N LEU A 326 -4.33 -2.26 25.92
CA LEU A 326 -4.75 -0.96 25.41
C LEU A 326 -4.96 -1.04 23.88
N THR A 327 -6.18 -0.76 23.46
CA THR A 327 -6.58 -0.68 22.05
C THR A 327 -7.03 0.74 21.71
N ILE A 328 -6.53 1.28 20.59
CA ILE A 328 -7.01 2.53 20.02
C ILE A 328 -7.75 2.20 18.73
N THR A 329 -9.05 2.52 18.68
CA THR A 329 -9.89 2.40 17.48
C THR A 329 -9.92 3.73 16.70
N LEU A 330 -10.69 3.79 15.61
CA LEU A 330 -10.74 4.94 14.72
C LEU A 330 -11.22 6.23 15.40
N LYS A 331 -12.36 6.19 16.11
CA LYS A 331 -12.97 7.39 16.71
C LYS A 331 -12.05 8.07 17.73
N PRO A 332 -11.45 7.35 18.71
CA PRO A 332 -10.51 7.96 19.65
C PRO A 332 -9.29 8.57 18.97
N LEU A 333 -8.73 7.90 17.94
CA LEU A 333 -7.58 8.42 17.21
C LEU A 333 -7.88 9.75 16.50
N ILE A 334 -9.04 9.83 15.83
CA ILE A 334 -9.49 11.07 15.18
C ILE A 334 -9.69 12.17 16.22
N ALA A 335 -10.40 11.88 17.31
CA ALA A 335 -10.71 12.83 18.36
C ALA A 335 -9.43 13.41 19.01
N VAL A 336 -8.47 12.56 19.38
CA VAL A 336 -7.20 12.99 19.98
C VAL A 336 -6.37 13.82 19.00
N THR A 337 -6.37 13.47 17.71
CA THR A 337 -5.63 14.24 16.69
C THR A 337 -6.24 15.62 16.46
N LEU A 338 -7.57 15.71 16.35
CA LEU A 338 -8.28 16.98 16.27
C LEU A 338 -8.04 17.86 17.51
N LEU A 339 -8.09 17.26 18.70
CA LEU A 339 -7.77 17.96 19.95
C LEU A 339 -6.34 18.49 19.94
N GLY A 340 -5.37 17.68 19.49
CA GLY A 340 -3.97 18.11 19.33
C GLY A 340 -3.82 19.32 18.41
N PHE A 341 -4.53 19.34 17.27
CA PHE A 341 -4.56 20.50 16.38
C PHE A 341 -5.20 21.72 17.04
N ALA A 342 -6.35 21.56 17.70
CA ALA A 342 -7.06 22.65 18.37
C ALA A 342 -6.21 23.28 19.49
N LEU A 343 -5.57 22.46 20.33
CA LEU A 343 -4.68 22.93 21.40
C LEU A 343 -3.45 23.63 20.83
N CYS A 344 -2.81 23.07 19.81
CA CYS A 344 -1.65 23.72 19.18
C CYS A 344 -2.02 25.05 18.52
N LEU A 345 -3.17 25.11 17.82
CA LEU A 345 -3.71 26.34 17.24
C LEU A 345 -3.96 27.40 18.32
N ALA A 346 -4.60 27.02 19.43
CA ALA A 346 -4.86 27.92 20.55
C ALA A 346 -3.57 28.48 21.14
N VAL A 347 -2.56 27.62 21.38
CA VAL A 347 -1.24 28.05 21.86
C VAL A 347 -0.58 29.03 20.88
N LEU A 348 -0.54 28.71 19.58
CA LEU A 348 0.05 29.59 18.59
C LEU A 348 -0.67 30.95 18.51
N ALA A 349 -2.00 30.95 18.58
CA ALA A 349 -2.80 32.17 18.57
C ALA A 349 -2.54 33.04 19.81
N LEU A 350 -2.54 32.44 21.01
CA LEU A 350 -2.25 33.13 22.27
C LEU A 350 -0.83 33.70 22.30
N ARG A 351 0.13 32.98 21.70
CA ARG A 351 1.53 33.41 21.58
C ARG A 351 1.80 34.27 20.35
N LYS A 352 0.76 34.66 19.60
CA LYS A 352 0.82 35.48 18.37
C LYS A 352 1.83 34.96 17.33
N LYS A 353 1.98 33.63 17.23
CA LYS A 353 2.85 32.94 16.28
C LYS A 353 2.13 32.72 14.94
N LEU A 354 2.89 32.45 13.88
CA LEU A 354 2.35 32.24 12.54
C LEU A 354 1.52 30.95 12.46
N LEU A 355 0.20 31.08 12.31
CA LEU A 355 -0.73 29.94 12.25
C LEU A 355 -0.59 29.12 10.96
N ALA A 356 -0.07 29.73 9.89
CA ALA A 356 0.11 29.07 8.58
C ALA A 356 1.04 27.85 8.63
N VAL A 357 1.86 27.71 9.68
CA VAL A 357 2.70 26.52 9.91
C VAL A 357 1.88 25.23 10.02
N LEU A 358 0.61 25.32 10.44
CA LEU A 358 -0.28 24.18 10.58
C LEU A 358 -0.90 23.72 9.25
N ALA A 359 -0.88 24.55 8.20
CA ALA A 359 -1.61 24.27 6.96
C ALA A 359 -1.13 22.98 6.26
N GLY A 360 0.18 22.83 6.08
CA GLY A 360 0.77 21.63 5.46
C GLY A 360 0.44 20.35 6.25
N PRO A 361 0.77 20.28 7.54
CA PRO A 361 0.42 19.15 8.42
C PRO A 361 -1.08 18.82 8.43
N ALA A 362 -1.95 19.82 8.53
CA ALA A 362 -3.40 19.63 8.54
C ALA A 362 -3.90 19.05 7.22
N LEU A 363 -3.42 19.57 6.08
CA LEU A 363 -3.81 19.04 4.76
C LEU A 363 -3.32 17.60 4.56
N VAL A 364 -2.11 17.26 4.99
CA VAL A 364 -1.62 15.87 4.95
C VAL A 364 -2.50 14.96 5.79
N TRP A 365 -2.92 15.39 6.98
CA TRP A 365 -3.82 14.61 7.83
C TRP A 365 -5.20 14.42 7.20
N VAL A 366 -5.79 15.49 6.64
CA VAL A 366 -7.06 15.40 5.92
C VAL A 366 -6.98 14.43 4.74
N LEU A 367 -5.91 14.49 3.94
CA LEU A 367 -5.71 13.54 2.84
C LEU A 367 -5.49 12.11 3.34
N SER A 368 -4.85 11.93 4.50
CA SER A 368 -4.66 10.60 5.10
C SER A 368 -5.96 9.94 5.54
N LEU A 369 -6.98 10.74 5.86
CA LEU A 369 -8.36 10.30 6.13
C LEU A 369 -9.15 10.13 4.82
N ALA A 370 -9.09 11.11 3.92
CA ALA A 370 -9.85 11.13 2.67
C ALA A 370 -9.41 10.02 1.71
N ALA A 371 -8.14 9.62 1.72
CA ALA A 371 -7.63 8.59 0.83
C ALA A 371 -8.33 7.23 1.05
N PRO A 372 -8.33 6.61 2.24
CA PRO A 372 -9.10 5.39 2.49
C PRO A 372 -10.60 5.55 2.20
N VAL A 373 -11.20 6.68 2.60
CA VAL A 373 -12.61 6.99 2.36
C VAL A 373 -12.94 7.02 0.86
N SER A 374 -12.01 7.48 0.01
CA SER A 374 -12.22 7.50 -1.44
C SER A 374 -12.53 6.10 -1.98
N TRP A 375 -11.86 5.06 -1.48
CA TRP A 375 -12.13 3.69 -1.90
C TRP A 375 -13.46 3.18 -1.35
N MET A 376 -13.77 3.49 -0.09
CA MET A 376 -15.06 3.15 0.53
C MET A 376 -16.24 3.75 -0.24
N VAL A 377 -16.05 4.92 -0.85
CA VAL A 377 -17.08 5.56 -1.68
C VAL A 377 -17.12 4.98 -3.09
N LEU A 378 -15.96 4.85 -3.76
CA LEU A 378 -15.88 4.41 -5.16
C LEU A 378 -16.18 2.92 -5.35
N SER A 379 -15.81 2.08 -4.38
CA SER A 379 -16.01 0.63 -4.40
C SER A 379 -16.86 0.20 -3.21
N LYS A 380 -18.03 0.85 -3.06
CA LYS A 380 -18.93 0.77 -1.90
C LYS A 380 -19.27 -0.65 -1.47
N ALA A 381 -19.57 -1.52 -2.41
CA ALA A 381 -20.01 -2.90 -2.14
C ALA A 381 -18.84 -3.83 -1.82
N HIS A 382 -17.71 -3.70 -2.53
CA HIS A 382 -16.46 -4.35 -2.10
C HIS A 382 -16.12 -3.94 -0.66
N ALA A 383 -16.22 -2.66 -0.32
CA ALA A 383 -15.99 -2.21 1.05
C ALA A 383 -17.02 -2.81 2.02
N TYR A 384 -18.31 -2.79 1.68
CA TYR A 384 -19.36 -3.36 2.51
C TYR A 384 -19.15 -4.85 2.85
N VAL A 385 -18.66 -5.64 1.89
CA VAL A 385 -18.41 -7.08 2.06
C VAL A 385 -17.06 -7.33 2.77
N HIS A 386 -15.99 -6.67 2.33
CA HIS A 386 -14.62 -6.95 2.79
C HIS A 386 -14.20 -6.11 4.00
N VAL A 387 -15.00 -6.14 5.07
CA VAL A 387 -14.72 -5.41 6.31
C VAL A 387 -13.44 -5.83 7.03
N HIS A 388 -12.89 -7.00 6.72
CA HIS A 388 -11.60 -7.48 7.24
C HIS A 388 -10.39 -6.99 6.42
N LEU A 389 -10.59 -6.55 5.17
CA LEU A 389 -9.51 -6.07 4.30
C LEU A 389 -9.38 -4.55 4.35
N VAL A 390 -10.49 -3.82 4.16
CA VAL A 390 -10.47 -2.36 3.99
C VAL A 390 -9.87 -1.60 5.18
N PRO A 391 -10.03 -2.02 6.46
CA PRO A 391 -9.38 -1.33 7.58
C PRO A 391 -7.85 -1.27 7.46
N MET A 392 -7.22 -2.14 6.68
CA MET A 392 -5.79 -2.07 6.35
C MET A 392 -5.37 -0.68 5.85
N LEU A 393 -6.23 0.01 5.09
CA LEU A 393 -5.95 1.31 4.50
C LEU A 393 -5.65 2.41 5.53
N TRP A 394 -6.23 2.30 6.73
CA TRP A 394 -5.95 3.23 7.82
C TRP A 394 -4.47 3.21 8.22
N HIS A 395 -3.80 2.07 8.10
CA HIS A 395 -2.41 1.88 8.52
C HIS A 395 -1.37 2.36 7.51
N PHE A 396 -1.76 2.69 6.28
CA PHE A 396 -0.87 3.27 5.28
C PHE A 396 -0.81 4.80 5.35
N ALA A 397 -1.79 5.42 6.00
CA ALA A 397 -1.92 6.86 6.04
C ALA A 397 -2.39 7.35 7.41
N LEU A 398 -3.69 7.26 7.71
CA LEU A 398 -4.29 7.94 8.86
C LEU A 398 -3.58 7.63 10.18
N VAL A 399 -3.37 6.35 10.49
CA VAL A 399 -2.77 5.90 11.76
C VAL A 399 -1.34 6.43 11.93
N PRO A 400 -0.39 6.11 11.04
CA PRO A 400 0.99 6.56 11.23
C PRO A 400 1.16 8.09 11.06
N VAL A 401 0.36 8.76 10.20
CA VAL A 401 0.34 10.22 10.10
C VAL A 401 -0.12 10.85 11.42
N SER A 402 -1.21 10.35 12.01
CA SER A 402 -1.76 10.88 13.26
C SER A 402 -0.75 10.75 14.41
N CYS A 403 -0.11 9.59 14.56
CA CYS A 403 0.92 9.39 15.59
C CYS A 403 2.11 10.34 15.41
N ALA A 404 2.61 10.49 14.18
CA ALA A 404 3.72 11.39 13.90
C ALA A 404 3.37 12.87 14.15
N LEU A 405 2.15 13.27 13.78
CA LEU A 405 1.66 14.63 13.93
C LEU A 405 1.38 15.00 15.37
N LEU A 406 0.83 14.11 16.18
CA LEU A 406 0.61 14.38 17.61
C LEU A 406 1.91 14.78 18.31
N VAL A 407 3.01 14.07 18.04
CA VAL A 407 4.34 14.41 18.55
C VAL A 407 4.81 15.78 18.02
N TRP A 408 4.59 16.05 16.73
CA TRP A 408 4.99 17.30 16.11
C TRP A 408 4.20 18.50 16.65
N LEU A 409 2.89 18.35 16.86
CA LEU A 409 1.98 19.36 17.39
C LEU A 409 2.37 19.73 18.83
N VAL A 410 2.63 18.73 19.68
CA VAL A 410 3.11 18.95 21.05
C VAL A 410 4.45 19.71 21.04
N LYS A 411 5.41 19.26 20.23
CA LYS A 411 6.70 19.95 20.08
C LYS A 411 6.51 21.41 19.65
N THR A 412 5.68 21.66 18.65
CA THR A 412 5.41 22.99 18.09
C THR A 412 4.77 23.91 19.13
N ALA A 413 3.79 23.41 19.87
CA ALA A 413 3.16 24.15 20.96
C ALA A 413 4.16 24.48 22.08
N ILE A 414 4.98 23.53 22.52
CA ILE A 414 6.01 23.76 23.56
C ILE A 414 7.03 24.81 23.10
N THR A 415 7.50 24.74 21.85
CA THR A 415 8.42 25.75 21.29
C THR A 415 7.77 27.14 21.30
N ALA A 416 6.51 27.25 20.88
CA ALA A 416 5.78 28.52 20.90
C ALA A 416 5.55 29.11 22.30
N VAL A 417 5.53 28.28 23.35
CA VAL A 417 5.46 28.73 24.75
C VAL A 417 6.82 29.19 25.28
N LYS A 418 7.92 28.59 24.80
CA LYS A 418 9.28 28.94 25.23
C LYS A 418 9.80 30.23 24.58
N GLU A 419 9.39 30.49 23.34
CA GLU A 419 9.60 31.75 22.63
C GLU A 419 8.52 32.79 22.96
#